data_AF-A0A1G0H5G0-F1
#
_entry.id   AF-A0A1G0H5G0-F1
#
_cell.length_a   1.000
_cell.length_b   1.000
_cell.length_c   1.000
_cell.angle_alpha   90.00
_cell.angle_beta   90.00
_cell.angle_gamma   90.00
#
_symmetry.space_group_name_H-M   'P 1'
#
loop_
_entity.id
_entity.type
_entity.pdbx_description
1 polymer ?
#
loop_
_entity_poly.entity_id
_entity_poly.type
_entity_poly.pdbx_seq_one_letter_code
_entity_poly.pdbx_strand_id
1 'polypeptide(L)'
;MIDNIECILEAALFSSAEPLPVDKLAQLFSEENRPSNAEIRAHLAALKTFYENRGVELMEVASGYRFQARANTASFIQRLEERKPPRYSRAFLETLVLIAYRQPITRGEIEDVRGVAVNPNIIRTLMERDWIKIAGYRDVPGKPALLATTKTFLDYFNLKSISDLPALSELIDFEALEKKLGMGALLPTDAQPTEIQTELPLEEEVAVVGDGDNTDITEAHLAG
;
A
#
# COMPACT_ATOMS: atom_id res chain seq x y z
N MET A 1 11.85 33.72 -19.15
CA MET A 1 10.63 33.06 -18.66
C MET A 1 10.79 31.60 -19.01
N ILE A 2 10.72 30.67 -18.05
CA ILE A 2 10.86 29.24 -18.37
C ILE A 2 9.53 28.79 -18.95
N ASP A 3 9.32 29.05 -20.24
CA ASP A 3 8.17 28.54 -21.00
C ASP A 3 8.47 27.13 -21.55
N ASN A 4 9.36 26.40 -20.88
CA ASN A 4 9.64 25.02 -21.24
C ASN A 4 8.72 24.10 -20.42
N ILE A 5 7.69 23.59 -21.10
CA ILE A 5 6.71 22.66 -20.56
C ILE A 5 7.42 21.45 -19.91
N GLU A 6 8.46 20.92 -20.53
CA GLU A 6 9.19 19.76 -20.00
C GLU A 6 9.86 20.05 -18.66
N CYS A 7 10.47 21.25 -18.49
CA CYS A 7 11.06 21.64 -17.22
C CYS A 7 10.02 21.78 -16.11
N ILE A 8 8.82 22.29 -16.43
CA ILE A 8 7.73 22.43 -15.47
C ILE A 8 7.21 21.05 -15.06
N LEU A 9 6.98 20.15 -16.03
CA LEU A 9 6.53 18.79 -15.78
C LEU A 9 7.57 18.00 -14.96
N GLU A 10 8.85 18.11 -15.32
CA GLU A 10 9.95 17.46 -14.59
C GLU A 10 10.00 17.94 -13.13
N ALA A 11 9.99 19.27 -12.91
CA ALA A 11 10.01 19.85 -11.58
C ALA A 11 8.78 19.46 -10.73
N ALA A 12 7.60 19.42 -11.34
CA ALA A 12 6.36 19.02 -10.67
C ALA A 12 6.40 17.55 -10.24
N LEU A 13 6.83 16.66 -11.16
CA LEU A 13 6.96 15.23 -10.89
C LEU A 13 8.06 14.92 -9.86
N PHE A 14 9.15 15.68 -9.87
CA PHE A 14 10.23 15.54 -8.89
C PHE A 14 9.82 16.02 -7.49
N SER A 15 8.96 17.04 -7.43
CA SER A 15 8.50 17.64 -6.17
C SER A 15 7.31 16.91 -5.55
N SER A 16 6.63 16.05 -6.31
CA SER A 16 5.46 15.30 -5.84
C SER A 16 5.86 14.00 -5.14
N ALA A 17 5.27 13.72 -3.98
CA ALA A 17 5.43 12.43 -3.29
C ALA A 17 4.55 11.32 -3.91
N GLU A 18 3.48 11.68 -4.61
CA GLU A 18 2.51 10.76 -5.20
C GLU A 18 2.49 10.85 -6.73
N PRO A 19 2.12 9.78 -7.45
CA PRO A 19 1.92 9.84 -8.89
C PRO A 19 0.93 10.93 -9.31
N LEU A 20 1.28 11.69 -10.34
CA LEU A 20 0.46 12.78 -10.86
C LEU A 20 -0.27 12.35 -12.13
N PRO A 21 -1.63 12.36 -12.16
CA PRO A 21 -2.37 12.14 -13.39
C PRO A 21 -2.18 13.31 -14.36
N VAL A 22 -2.33 13.04 -15.65
CA VAL A 22 -2.15 14.03 -16.73
C VAL A 22 -3.04 15.26 -16.52
N ASP A 23 -4.27 15.07 -16.03
CA ASP A 23 -5.19 16.18 -15.77
C ASP A 23 -4.68 17.12 -14.66
N LYS A 24 -4.01 16.59 -13.62
CA LYS A 24 -3.37 17.44 -12.58
C LYS A 24 -2.17 18.18 -13.14
N LEU A 25 -1.38 17.54 -14.01
CA LEU A 25 -0.24 18.20 -14.67
C LEU A 25 -0.71 19.35 -15.58
N ALA A 26 -1.83 19.17 -16.30
CA ALA A 26 -2.42 20.21 -17.13
C ALA A 26 -2.86 21.44 -16.31
N GLN A 27 -3.33 21.22 -15.09
CA GLN A 27 -3.78 22.28 -14.19
C GLN A 27 -2.65 23.18 -13.66
N LEU A 28 -1.38 22.80 -13.84
CA LEU A 28 -0.24 23.65 -13.48
C LEU A 28 -0.11 24.87 -14.40
N PHE A 29 -0.72 24.82 -15.59
CA PHE A 29 -0.68 25.87 -16.60
C PHE A 29 -1.95 26.73 -16.53
N SER A 30 -1.79 28.03 -16.81
CA SER A 30 -2.92 28.97 -16.92
C SER A 30 -3.86 28.55 -18.06
N GLU A 31 -5.14 28.92 -17.97
CA GLU A 31 -6.14 28.49 -18.97
C GLU A 31 -5.78 28.91 -20.41
N GLU A 32 -5.17 30.08 -20.56
CA GLU A 32 -4.76 30.64 -21.86
C GLU A 32 -3.63 29.84 -22.53
N ASN A 33 -2.77 29.18 -21.73
CA ASN A 33 -1.59 28.46 -22.20
C ASN A 33 -1.61 26.97 -21.80
N ARG A 34 -2.79 26.43 -21.46
CA ARG A 34 -2.90 25.05 -20.98
C ARG A 34 -2.66 24.08 -22.15
N PRO A 35 -1.60 23.26 -22.10
CA PRO A 35 -1.40 22.23 -23.10
C PRO A 35 -2.51 21.18 -23.00
N SER A 36 -2.87 20.62 -24.13
CA SER A 36 -3.79 19.49 -24.21
C SER A 36 -3.20 18.26 -23.52
N ASN A 37 -4.06 17.35 -23.08
CA ASN A 37 -3.63 16.07 -22.50
C ASN A 37 -2.76 15.23 -23.47
N ALA A 38 -2.91 15.42 -24.78
CA ALA A 38 -2.08 14.74 -25.78
C ALA A 38 -0.65 15.35 -25.82
N GLU A 39 -0.54 16.68 -25.77
CA GLU A 39 0.75 17.38 -25.72
C GLU A 39 1.52 17.05 -24.44
N ILE A 40 0.85 17.02 -23.28
CA ILE A 40 1.48 16.61 -22.02
C ILE A 40 2.03 15.19 -22.13
N ARG A 41 1.27 14.25 -22.68
CA ARG A 41 1.76 12.87 -22.89
C ARG A 41 2.95 12.81 -23.84
N ALA A 42 2.98 13.65 -24.88
CA ALA A 42 4.12 13.74 -25.79
C ALA A 42 5.39 14.22 -25.06
N HIS A 43 5.27 15.28 -24.23
CA HIS A 43 6.38 15.77 -23.41
C HIS A 43 6.83 14.76 -22.35
N LEU A 44 5.89 14.03 -21.72
CA LEU A 44 6.22 12.95 -20.78
C LEU A 44 6.94 11.80 -21.48
N ALA A 45 6.57 11.47 -22.72
CA ALA A 45 7.29 10.46 -23.51
C ALA A 45 8.72 10.92 -23.84
N ALA A 46 8.90 12.19 -24.21
CA ALA A 46 10.22 12.79 -24.45
C ALA A 46 11.09 12.77 -23.18
N LEU A 47 10.53 13.18 -22.03
CA LEU A 47 11.19 13.08 -20.73
C LEU A 47 11.57 11.63 -20.41
N LYS A 48 10.67 10.68 -20.63
CA LYS A 48 10.97 9.26 -20.39
C LYS A 48 12.21 8.81 -21.17
N THR A 49 12.29 9.16 -22.46
CA THR A 49 13.47 8.86 -23.30
C THR A 49 14.73 9.58 -22.81
N PHE A 50 14.61 10.84 -22.39
CA PHE A 50 15.74 11.61 -21.85
C PHE A 50 16.35 10.97 -20.57
N TYR A 51 15.56 10.22 -19.81
CA TYR A 51 15.98 9.53 -18.58
C TYR A 51 16.34 8.05 -18.77
N GLU A 52 16.37 7.51 -20.00
CA GLU A 52 16.66 6.08 -20.25
C GLU A 52 18.00 5.60 -19.65
N ASN A 53 19.05 6.42 -19.71
CA ASN A 53 20.39 6.05 -19.25
C ASN A 53 20.78 6.68 -17.89
N ARG A 54 19.80 7.12 -17.10
CA ARG A 54 20.02 7.76 -15.78
C ARG A 54 19.63 6.83 -14.64
N GLY A 55 20.08 7.14 -13.41
CA GLY A 55 19.76 6.35 -12.21
C GLY A 55 18.30 6.46 -11.74
N VAL A 56 17.56 7.43 -12.26
CA VAL A 56 16.12 7.62 -12.04
C VAL A 56 15.38 7.49 -13.37
N GLU A 57 14.13 7.07 -13.31
CA GLU A 57 13.27 6.88 -14.47
C GLU A 57 11.88 7.45 -14.25
N LEU A 58 11.26 7.88 -15.35
CA LEU A 58 9.86 8.28 -15.37
C LEU A 58 8.98 7.04 -15.60
N MET A 59 8.16 6.71 -14.60
CA MET A 59 7.25 5.57 -14.61
C MET A 59 5.81 6.06 -14.73
N GLU A 60 5.00 5.36 -15.51
CA GLU A 60 3.56 5.53 -15.57
C GLU A 60 2.88 4.36 -14.86
N VAL A 61 2.07 4.68 -13.86
CA VAL A 61 1.31 3.75 -13.01
C VAL A 61 -0.18 4.09 -13.05
N ALA A 62 -1.01 3.28 -12.40
CA ALA A 62 -2.47 3.42 -12.44
C ALA A 62 -2.99 4.80 -12.02
N SER A 63 -2.31 5.47 -11.08
CA SER A 63 -2.67 6.81 -10.61
C SER A 63 -2.02 7.96 -11.39
N GLY A 64 -1.05 7.69 -12.27
CA GLY A 64 -0.40 8.73 -13.08
C GLY A 64 1.10 8.51 -13.29
N TYR A 65 1.86 9.59 -13.39
CA TYR A 65 3.30 9.56 -13.64
C TYR A 65 4.09 9.90 -12.37
N ARG A 66 5.24 9.26 -12.16
CA ARG A 66 6.19 9.61 -11.09
C ARG A 66 7.64 9.36 -11.51
N PHE A 67 8.56 10.06 -10.89
CA PHE A 67 9.96 9.66 -10.89
C PHE A 67 10.22 8.61 -9.81
N GLN A 68 11.06 7.64 -10.12
CA GLN A 68 11.57 6.67 -9.16
C GLN A 68 13.00 6.26 -9.49
N ALA A 69 13.71 5.70 -8.52
CA ALA A 69 15.02 5.11 -8.78
C ALA A 69 14.89 3.83 -9.61
N ARG A 70 15.84 3.59 -10.51
CA ARG A 70 15.88 2.36 -11.30
C ARG A 70 16.13 1.14 -10.42
N ALA A 71 15.52 0.01 -10.77
CA ALA A 71 15.68 -1.24 -10.03
C ALA A 71 17.14 -1.71 -9.87
N ASN A 72 18.02 -1.42 -10.85
CA ASN A 72 19.44 -1.78 -10.80
C ASN A 72 20.24 -0.98 -9.75
N THR A 73 19.73 0.14 -9.24
CA THR A 73 20.36 0.92 -8.16
C THR A 73 19.83 0.56 -6.77
N ALA A 74 18.79 -0.27 -6.68
CA ALA A 74 18.08 -0.57 -5.44
C ALA A 74 19.01 -1.09 -4.32
N SER A 75 19.95 -1.99 -4.62
CA SER A 75 20.88 -2.54 -3.63
C SER A 75 21.85 -1.51 -3.03
N PHE A 76 22.11 -0.42 -3.76
CA PHE A 76 22.91 0.70 -3.28
C PHE A 76 22.07 1.65 -2.45
N ILE A 77 20.85 1.96 -2.91
CA ILE A 77 19.92 2.87 -2.21
C ILE A 77 19.46 2.29 -0.88
N GLN A 78 19.23 0.97 -0.80
CA GLN A 78 18.88 0.29 0.46
C GLN A 78 19.90 0.51 1.59
N ARG A 79 21.16 0.85 1.26
CA ARG A 79 22.17 1.17 2.29
C ARG A 79 21.95 2.51 2.98
N LEU A 80 21.13 3.37 2.39
CA LEU A 80 20.72 4.65 2.99
C LEU A 80 19.62 4.46 4.04
N GLU A 81 18.87 3.36 3.95
CA GLU A 81 17.77 3.08 4.89
C GLU A 81 18.33 2.52 6.20
N GLU A 82 18.10 3.24 7.31
CA GLU A 82 18.48 2.80 8.65
C GLU A 82 17.68 1.58 9.13
N ARG A 83 16.46 1.41 8.60
CA ARG A 83 15.55 0.31 8.93
C ARG A 83 15.17 -0.44 7.68
N LYS A 84 15.34 -1.77 7.71
CA LYS A 84 14.89 -2.63 6.62
C LYS A 84 13.36 -2.59 6.54
N PRO A 85 12.77 -2.55 5.33
CA PRO A 85 11.33 -2.62 5.18
C PRO A 85 10.80 -3.95 5.73
N PRO A 86 9.53 -3.97 6.19
CA PRO A 86 8.91 -5.18 6.71
C PRO A 86 8.87 -6.26 5.63
N ARG A 87 9.37 -7.45 5.98
CA ARG A 87 9.29 -8.64 5.12
C ARG A 87 7.91 -9.27 5.26
N TYR A 88 7.32 -9.70 4.15
CA TYR A 88 6.07 -10.44 4.16
C TYR A 88 6.35 -11.94 4.34
N SER A 89 5.32 -12.72 4.60
CA SER A 89 5.43 -14.19 4.59
C SER A 89 4.99 -14.74 3.23
N ARG A 90 5.40 -15.96 2.94
CA ARG A 90 4.90 -16.68 1.75
C ARG A 90 3.37 -16.76 1.73
N ALA A 91 2.75 -17.07 2.86
CA ALA A 91 1.29 -17.14 2.98
C ALA A 91 0.60 -15.79 2.69
N PHE A 92 1.23 -14.68 3.09
CA PHE A 92 0.74 -13.33 2.79
C PHE A 92 0.75 -13.06 1.29
N LEU A 93 1.88 -13.33 0.63
CA LEU A 93 2.02 -13.12 -0.81
C LEU A 93 1.14 -14.06 -1.64
N GLU A 94 1.03 -15.34 -1.26
CA GLU A 94 0.11 -16.30 -1.91
C GLU A 94 -1.34 -15.81 -1.86
N THR A 95 -1.76 -15.30 -0.71
CA THR A 95 -3.11 -14.75 -0.53
C THR A 95 -3.33 -13.53 -1.44
N LEU A 96 -2.37 -12.61 -1.47
CA LEU A 96 -2.42 -11.42 -2.33
C LEU A 96 -2.48 -11.79 -3.82
N VAL A 97 -1.64 -12.74 -4.26
CA VAL A 97 -1.62 -13.23 -5.63
C VAL A 97 -2.98 -13.82 -6.00
N LEU A 98 -3.57 -14.68 -5.15
CA LEU A 98 -4.90 -15.22 -5.44
C LEU A 98 -5.96 -14.12 -5.59
N ILE A 99 -5.92 -13.09 -4.74
CA ILE A 99 -6.83 -11.95 -4.88
C ILE A 99 -6.58 -11.22 -6.21
N ALA A 100 -5.33 -10.91 -6.55
CA ALA A 100 -4.99 -10.16 -7.76
C ALA A 100 -5.45 -10.86 -9.05
N TYR A 101 -5.23 -12.17 -9.16
CA TYR A 101 -5.53 -12.94 -10.38
C TYR A 101 -6.95 -13.50 -10.43
N ARG A 102 -7.66 -13.60 -9.30
CA ARG A 102 -9.03 -14.19 -9.25
C ARG A 102 -10.11 -13.26 -8.73
N GLN A 103 -9.81 -11.98 -8.53
CA GLN A 103 -10.83 -11.02 -8.14
C GLN A 103 -12.01 -10.97 -9.14
N PRO A 104 -13.24 -10.75 -8.65
CA PRO A 104 -13.62 -10.65 -7.24
C PRO A 104 -13.71 -12.03 -6.56
N ILE A 105 -12.99 -12.23 -5.45
CA ILE A 105 -12.89 -13.53 -4.74
C ILE A 105 -13.24 -13.43 -3.25
N THR A 106 -13.85 -14.45 -2.67
CA THR A 106 -14.17 -14.53 -1.25
C THR A 106 -13.03 -15.18 -0.44
N ARG A 107 -12.99 -14.94 0.89
CA ARG A 107 -12.04 -15.63 1.78
C ARG A 107 -12.15 -17.15 1.69
N GLY A 108 -13.37 -17.69 1.62
CA GLY A 108 -13.60 -19.13 1.49
C GLY A 108 -12.99 -19.71 0.21
N GLU A 109 -13.20 -19.04 -0.93
CA GLU A 109 -12.61 -19.48 -2.21
C GLU A 109 -11.07 -19.43 -2.19
N ILE A 110 -10.47 -18.49 -1.46
CA ILE A 110 -9.01 -18.46 -1.25
C ILE A 110 -8.56 -19.67 -0.43
N GLU A 111 -9.26 -19.98 0.66
CA GLU A 111 -8.97 -21.14 1.52
C GLU A 111 -9.11 -22.46 0.77
N ASP A 112 -10.15 -22.60 -0.05
CA ASP A 112 -10.39 -23.78 -0.89
C ASP A 112 -9.24 -24.02 -1.89
N VAL A 113 -8.74 -22.96 -2.52
CA VAL A 113 -7.61 -23.06 -3.47
C VAL A 113 -6.29 -23.36 -2.75
N ARG A 114 -6.08 -22.82 -1.55
CA ARG A 114 -4.84 -23.05 -0.77
C ARG A 114 -4.86 -24.37 0.00
N GLY A 115 -6.02 -24.96 0.22
CA GLY A 115 -6.20 -26.16 1.05
C GLY A 115 -5.95 -25.94 2.54
N VAL A 116 -5.77 -24.70 2.99
CA VAL A 116 -5.52 -24.31 4.38
C VAL A 116 -6.23 -23.01 4.71
N ALA A 117 -6.61 -22.84 5.98
CA ALA A 117 -7.21 -21.61 6.47
C ALA A 117 -6.28 -20.40 6.26
N VAL A 118 -6.86 -19.25 5.90
CA VAL A 118 -6.14 -17.99 5.77
C VAL A 118 -6.17 -17.30 7.13
N ASN A 119 -5.01 -16.93 7.66
CA ASN A 119 -4.94 -16.13 8.88
C ASN A 119 -5.71 -14.80 8.68
N PRO A 120 -6.73 -14.48 9.49
CA PRO A 120 -7.52 -13.26 9.36
C PRO A 120 -6.68 -11.98 9.37
N ASN A 121 -5.52 -11.99 10.06
CA ASN A 121 -4.61 -10.86 10.09
C ASN A 121 -4.00 -10.55 8.71
N ILE A 122 -3.82 -11.54 7.82
CA ILE A 122 -3.31 -11.31 6.46
C ILE A 122 -4.27 -10.41 5.69
N ILE A 123 -5.57 -10.75 5.70
CA ILE A 123 -6.60 -9.97 5.02
C ILE A 123 -6.70 -8.57 5.63
N ARG A 124 -6.66 -8.45 6.97
CA ARG A 124 -6.67 -7.16 7.66
C ARG A 124 -5.49 -6.29 7.23
N THR A 125 -4.26 -6.80 7.28
CA THR A 125 -3.05 -6.07 6.90
C THR A 125 -3.06 -5.67 5.42
N LEU A 126 -3.58 -6.52 4.52
CA LEU A 126 -3.75 -6.17 3.11
C LEU A 126 -4.74 -5.00 2.91
N MET A 127 -5.81 -4.94 3.70
CA MET A 127 -6.77 -3.82 3.68
C MET A 127 -6.20 -2.56 4.32
N GLU A 128 -5.48 -2.66 5.44
CA GLU A 128 -4.83 -1.53 6.12
C GLU A 128 -3.78 -0.83 5.24
N ARG A 129 -3.11 -1.59 4.38
CA ARG A 129 -2.18 -1.08 3.37
C ARG A 129 -2.87 -0.54 2.11
N ASP A 130 -4.20 -0.57 2.10
CA ASP A 130 -5.04 -0.24 0.96
C ASP A 130 -4.65 -1.03 -0.30
N TRP A 131 -4.13 -2.25 -0.18
CA TRP A 131 -3.80 -3.09 -1.35
C TRP A 131 -5.02 -3.84 -1.87
N ILE A 132 -5.96 -4.15 -0.96
CA ILE A 132 -7.22 -4.79 -1.30
C ILE A 132 -8.37 -4.02 -0.65
N LYS A 133 -9.57 -4.18 -1.21
CA LYS A 133 -10.82 -3.63 -0.70
C LYS A 133 -11.95 -4.64 -0.84
N ILE A 134 -13.07 -4.36 -0.16
CA ILE A 134 -14.33 -5.07 -0.39
C ILE A 134 -15.00 -4.48 -1.63
N ALA A 135 -15.16 -5.28 -2.68
CA ALA A 135 -15.82 -4.91 -3.93
C ALA A 135 -17.34 -5.20 -3.92
N GLY A 136 -17.83 -5.90 -2.90
CA GLY A 136 -19.24 -6.25 -2.74
C GLY A 136 -19.40 -7.49 -1.86
N TYR A 137 -20.58 -8.09 -1.91
CA TYR A 137 -20.90 -9.32 -1.17
C TYR A 137 -21.55 -10.31 -2.13
N ARG A 138 -21.21 -11.60 -2.01
CA ARG A 138 -21.80 -12.67 -2.82
C ARG A 138 -23.24 -12.92 -2.35
N ASP A 139 -24.16 -13.12 -3.28
CA ASP A 139 -25.58 -13.42 -2.97
C ASP A 139 -25.81 -14.91 -2.70
N VAL A 140 -25.22 -15.38 -1.59
CA VAL A 140 -25.34 -16.76 -1.07
C VAL A 140 -25.53 -16.71 0.44
N PRO A 141 -25.98 -17.80 1.10
CA PRO A 141 -26.08 -17.84 2.56
C PRO A 141 -24.78 -17.39 3.25
N GLY A 142 -24.90 -16.51 4.25
CA GLY A 142 -23.76 -15.91 4.94
C GLY A 142 -23.17 -14.65 4.27
N LYS A 143 -23.60 -14.30 3.05
CA LYS A 143 -23.21 -13.11 2.29
C LYS A 143 -21.71 -12.76 2.42
N PRO A 144 -20.80 -13.67 2.03
CA PRO A 144 -19.37 -13.44 2.20
C PRO A 144 -18.88 -12.25 1.38
N ALA A 145 -17.95 -11.48 1.94
CA ALA A 145 -17.33 -10.33 1.27
C ALA A 145 -16.49 -10.76 0.06
N LEU A 146 -16.59 -9.99 -1.01
CA LEU A 146 -15.77 -10.13 -2.22
C LEU A 146 -14.59 -9.16 -2.16
N LEU A 147 -13.38 -9.69 -2.29
CA LEU A 147 -12.13 -8.97 -2.24
C LEU A 147 -11.62 -8.67 -3.66
N ALA A 148 -11.06 -7.47 -3.83
CA ALA A 148 -10.46 -7.00 -5.06
C ALA A 148 -9.25 -6.09 -4.76
N THR A 149 -8.32 -5.96 -5.70
CA THR A 149 -7.18 -5.04 -5.57
C THR A 149 -7.59 -3.58 -5.78
N THR A 150 -6.76 -2.66 -5.31
CA THR A 150 -6.97 -1.20 -5.43
C THR A 150 -6.02 -0.57 -6.45
N LYS A 151 -6.13 0.76 -6.64
CA LYS A 151 -5.12 1.52 -7.39
C LYS A 151 -3.78 1.59 -6.64
N THR A 152 -3.82 1.71 -5.32
CA THR A 152 -2.62 1.72 -4.45
C THR A 152 -1.81 0.44 -4.62
N PHE A 153 -2.47 -0.73 -4.77
CA PHE A 153 -1.80 -1.97 -5.17
C PHE A 153 -1.10 -1.82 -6.53
N LEU A 154 -1.80 -1.35 -7.56
CA LEU A 154 -1.23 -1.19 -8.90
C LEU A 154 -0.04 -0.22 -8.88
N ASP A 155 -0.16 0.91 -8.18
CA ASP A 155 0.91 1.90 -8.04
C ASP A 155 2.12 1.34 -7.29
N TYR A 156 1.89 0.53 -6.25
CA TYR A 156 2.97 -0.12 -5.52
C TYR A 156 3.75 -1.09 -6.41
N PHE A 157 3.05 -1.86 -7.25
CA PHE A 157 3.63 -2.85 -8.14
C PHE A 157 4.02 -2.31 -9.52
N ASN A 158 4.01 -0.98 -9.71
CA ASN A 158 4.34 -0.32 -10.98
C ASN A 158 3.46 -0.74 -12.18
N LEU A 159 2.18 -1.01 -11.93
CA LEU A 159 1.20 -1.44 -12.93
C LEU A 159 0.27 -0.29 -13.30
N LYS A 160 -0.17 -0.21 -14.57
CA LYS A 160 -1.19 0.75 -15.01
C LYS A 160 -2.59 0.17 -14.84
N SER A 161 -2.71 -1.13 -15.05
CA SER A 161 -3.95 -1.86 -14.95
C SER A 161 -3.71 -3.27 -14.41
N ILE A 162 -4.78 -3.91 -13.94
CA ILE A 162 -4.70 -5.30 -13.50
C ILE A 162 -4.30 -6.26 -14.62
N SER A 163 -4.61 -5.91 -15.88
CA SER A 163 -4.27 -6.69 -17.06
C SER A 163 -2.76 -6.71 -17.36
N ASP A 164 -1.98 -5.81 -16.75
CA ASP A 164 -0.52 -5.76 -16.89
C ASP A 164 0.18 -6.78 -15.97
N LEU A 165 -0.57 -7.52 -15.15
CA LEU A 165 0.00 -8.59 -14.33
C LEU A 165 0.62 -9.68 -15.23
N PRO A 166 1.82 -10.18 -14.87
CA PRO A 166 2.45 -11.26 -15.62
C PRO A 166 1.60 -12.53 -15.61
N ALA A 167 1.67 -13.36 -16.64
CA ALA A 167 0.89 -14.60 -16.65
C ALA A 167 1.30 -15.54 -15.49
N LEU A 168 0.33 -16.21 -14.86
CA LEU A 168 0.59 -17.18 -13.78
C LEU A 168 1.58 -18.27 -14.19
N SER A 169 1.62 -18.64 -15.48
CA SER A 169 2.55 -19.63 -16.05
C SER A 169 4.00 -19.17 -16.10
N GLU A 170 4.25 -17.85 -16.03
CA GLU A 170 5.60 -17.28 -15.93
C GLU A 170 6.09 -17.22 -14.48
N LEU A 171 5.24 -17.59 -13.50
CA LEU A 171 5.56 -17.63 -12.08
C LEU A 171 6.22 -18.96 -11.69
N ILE A 172 7.29 -19.30 -12.40
CA ILE A 172 8.05 -20.55 -12.19
C ILE A 172 8.75 -20.52 -10.82
N ASP A 173 8.98 -19.32 -10.26
CA ASP A 173 9.56 -19.10 -8.94
C ASP A 173 9.03 -17.80 -8.30
N PHE A 174 8.77 -17.82 -6.99
CA PHE A 174 8.42 -16.62 -6.21
C PHE A 174 9.55 -15.58 -6.25
N GLU A 175 10.81 -16.02 -6.30
CA GLU A 175 11.98 -15.14 -6.42
C GLU A 175 12.01 -14.40 -7.77
N ALA A 176 11.52 -15.05 -8.84
CA ALA A 176 11.39 -14.42 -10.16
C ALA A 176 10.25 -13.40 -10.21
N LEU A 177 9.14 -13.66 -9.51
CA LEU A 177 8.05 -12.70 -9.33
C LEU A 177 8.53 -11.44 -8.62
N GLU A 178 9.33 -11.61 -7.56
CA GLU A 178 9.88 -10.49 -6.81
C GLU A 178 10.76 -9.59 -7.67
N LYS A 179 11.63 -10.20 -8.48
CA LYS A 179 12.51 -9.46 -9.38
C LYS A 179 11.71 -8.71 -10.46
N LYS A 180 10.66 -9.32 -11.01
CA LYS A 180 9.84 -8.74 -12.08
C LYS A 180 8.93 -7.62 -11.58
N LEU A 181 8.44 -7.73 -10.35
CA LEU A 181 7.64 -6.70 -9.67
C LEU A 181 8.47 -5.65 -8.92
N GLY A 182 9.81 -5.78 -8.89
CA GLY A 182 10.68 -4.86 -8.14
C GLY A 182 10.58 -5.00 -6.62
N MET A 183 10.09 -6.13 -6.12
CA MET A 183 9.83 -6.44 -4.70
C MET A 183 11.06 -6.88 -3.89
N GLY A 184 12.29 -6.68 -4.40
CA GLY A 184 13.53 -7.34 -3.92
C GLY A 184 13.96 -7.13 -2.46
N ALA A 185 13.08 -6.65 -1.59
CA ALA A 185 13.27 -6.49 -0.16
C ALA A 185 12.33 -7.38 0.71
N LEU A 186 11.45 -8.21 0.13
CA LEU A 186 10.24 -8.63 0.83
C LEU A 186 10.18 -10.06 1.42
N LEU A 187 11.08 -11.02 1.19
CA LEU A 187 11.00 -12.34 1.86
C LEU A 187 12.31 -12.82 2.54
N PRO A 188 12.20 -13.63 3.62
CA PRO A 188 13.33 -14.30 4.26
C PRO A 188 13.74 -15.59 3.52
N THR A 189 15.05 -15.84 3.45
CA THR A 189 15.58 -17.21 3.45
C THR A 189 15.43 -17.71 4.89
N ASP A 190 14.47 -18.61 5.11
CA ASP A 190 14.21 -19.34 6.36
C ASP A 190 14.42 -18.56 7.67
N ALA A 191 13.41 -17.77 8.06
CA ALA A 191 13.27 -17.31 9.44
C ALA A 191 11.79 -17.40 9.85
N GLN A 192 11.53 -18.04 10.99
CA GLN A 192 10.19 -18.20 11.56
C GLN A 192 9.49 -16.85 11.79
N PRO A 193 8.15 -16.79 11.81
CA PRO A 193 7.43 -15.54 11.96
C PRO A 193 7.75 -14.92 13.32
N THR A 194 8.32 -13.72 13.33
CA THR A 194 8.36 -12.90 14.53
C THR A 194 6.94 -12.42 14.82
N GLU A 195 6.39 -12.89 15.94
CA GLU A 195 5.15 -12.39 16.50
C GLU A 195 5.27 -10.88 16.74
N ILE A 196 4.37 -10.11 16.13
CA ILE A 196 4.23 -8.69 16.45
C ILE A 196 3.56 -8.64 17.83
N GLN A 197 4.37 -8.49 18.88
CA GLN A 197 3.87 -8.17 20.22
C GLN A 197 3.24 -6.78 20.17
N THR A 198 1.91 -6.75 20.20
CA THR A 198 1.15 -5.53 20.38
C THR A 198 0.96 -5.36 21.89
N GLU A 199 1.87 -4.66 22.55
CA GLU A 199 1.64 -4.23 23.94
C GLU A 199 0.56 -3.15 23.92
N LEU A 200 -0.63 -3.49 24.41
CA LEU A 200 -1.66 -2.53 24.78
C LEU A 200 -1.24 -1.88 26.11
N PRO A 201 -1.23 -0.55 26.25
CA PRO A 201 -1.05 0.07 27.55
C PRO A 201 -2.24 -0.26 28.45
N LEU A 202 -1.95 -0.78 29.64
CA LEU A 202 -2.93 -1.03 30.69
C LEU A 202 -3.51 0.29 31.20
N GLU A 203 -4.82 0.31 31.40
CA GLU A 203 -5.60 1.41 31.96
C GLU A 203 -5.03 1.83 33.33
N GLU A 204 -4.71 3.10 33.52
CA GLU A 204 -4.38 3.66 34.82
C GLU A 204 -5.64 3.76 35.69
N GLU A 205 -5.64 3.07 36.84
CA GLU A 205 -6.61 3.24 37.91
C GLU A 205 -6.63 4.69 38.40
N VAL A 206 -7.78 5.35 38.25
CA VAL A 206 -8.02 6.65 38.88
C VAL A 206 -8.22 6.43 40.37
N ALA A 207 -7.19 6.75 41.16
CA ALA A 207 -7.28 6.82 42.61
C ALA A 207 -8.27 7.93 43.02
N VAL A 208 -9.39 7.53 43.62
CA VAL A 208 -10.35 8.43 44.26
C VAL A 208 -9.71 8.95 45.56
N VAL A 209 -9.27 10.20 45.56
CA VAL A 209 -8.87 10.91 46.78
C VAL A 209 -10.15 11.27 47.54
N GLY A 210 -10.42 10.51 48.60
CA GLY A 210 -11.44 10.87 49.58
C GLY A 210 -10.90 11.95 50.52
N ASP A 211 -11.31 13.20 50.30
CA ASP A 211 -11.21 14.26 51.30
C ASP A 211 -12.26 13.97 52.38
N GLY A 212 -11.79 13.58 53.56
CA GLY A 212 -12.59 13.59 54.77
C GLY A 212 -12.61 15.00 55.32
N ASP A 213 -13.78 15.61 55.39
CA ASP A 213 -14.02 16.66 56.37
C ASP A 213 -15.32 16.40 57.14
N ASN A 214 -15.19 16.70 58.41
CA ASN A 214 -15.95 16.30 59.56
C ASN A 214 -17.20 17.16 59.75
N THR A 215 -18.34 16.56 60.14
CA THR A 215 -19.20 17.16 61.17
C THR A 215 -20.11 16.11 61.79
N ASP A 216 -20.07 16.11 63.13
CA ASP A 216 -20.97 15.50 64.11
C ASP A 216 -22.47 15.59 63.78
N ILE A 217 -23.29 14.79 64.48
CA ILE A 217 -24.36 15.22 65.42
C ILE A 217 -25.31 14.02 65.73
N THR A 218 -25.34 13.59 67.02
CA THR A 218 -26.45 12.94 67.82
C THR A 218 -26.96 11.55 67.42
N GLU A 219 -27.54 10.66 68.25
CA GLU A 219 -27.84 10.45 69.69
C GLU A 219 -28.37 8.99 69.77
N ALA A 220 -27.83 8.11 70.63
CA ALA A 220 -28.43 7.62 71.88
C ALA A 220 -29.81 6.90 71.82
N HIS A 221 -29.82 5.55 71.92
CA HIS A 221 -30.77 4.67 72.65
C HIS A 221 -30.72 3.24 72.05
N LEU A 222 -30.94 2.10 72.72
CA LEU A 222 -30.96 1.65 74.11
C LEU A 222 -31.12 0.10 74.05
N ALA A 223 -30.49 -0.59 75.00
CA ALA A 223 -30.80 -1.90 75.60
C ALA A 223 -31.73 -2.92 74.90
N GLY A 224 -31.24 -4.17 74.85
CA GLY A 224 -31.99 -5.41 74.64
C GLY A 224 -31.08 -6.62 74.65
#